data_AF-A0A182E9D4-F1
#
_entry.id   AF-A0A182E9D4-F1
#
_cell.length_a   1.000
_cell.length_b   1.000
_cell.length_c   1.000
_cell.angle_alpha   90.00
_cell.angle_beta   90.00
_cell.angle_gamma   90.00
#
_symmetry.space_group_name_H-M   'P 1'
#
loop_
_entity.id
_entity.type
_entity.pdbx_description
1 polymer ?
#
loop_
_entity_poly.entity_id
_entity_poly.type
_entity_poly.pdbx_seq_one_letter_code
_entity_poly.pdbx_strand_id
1 'polypeptide(L)' 'MAEHMPCNVYRCPVNLSSITNWTHCVYKDPNILEAGGCYKMRDLPTTSQLIHIDTDDIVRDCDCPDHVL' A
#
# COMPACT_ATOMS: atom_id res chain seq x y z
N MET A 1 -15.17 -29.89 -19.03
CA MET A 1 -15.17 -28.67 -19.87
C MET A 1 -15.51 -27.56 -18.91
N ALA A 2 -14.55 -26.73 -18.50
CA ALA A 2 -14.81 -25.65 -17.56
C ALA A 2 -15.19 -24.42 -18.38
N GLU A 3 -16.45 -24.00 -18.27
CA GLU A 3 -16.98 -22.80 -18.90
C GLU A 3 -16.25 -21.59 -18.28
N HIS A 4 -15.36 -20.95 -19.04
CA HIS A 4 -14.68 -19.73 -18.58
C HIS A 4 -15.59 -18.53 -18.83
N MET A 5 -16.37 -18.14 -17.82
CA MET A 5 -17.12 -16.89 -17.88
C MET A 5 -16.12 -15.71 -17.84
N PRO A 6 -16.13 -14.81 -18.85
CA PRO A 6 -15.28 -13.63 -18.80
C PRO A 6 -15.66 -12.81 -17.57
N CYS A 7 -14.66 -12.44 -16.78
CA CYS A 7 -14.84 -11.66 -15.57
C CYS A 7 -15.75 -10.46 -15.87
N ASN A 8 -16.79 -10.26 -15.04
CA ASN A 8 -17.66 -9.09 -15.16
C ASN A 8 -16.77 -7.85 -14.96
N VAL A 9 -16.41 -7.19 -16.05
CA VAL A 9 -15.26 -6.27 -16.20
C VAL A 9 -15.31 -5.08 -15.22
N TYR A 10 -16.47 -4.84 -14.61
CA TYR A 10 -16.69 -3.77 -13.64
C TYR A 10 -15.97 -3.97 -12.30
N ARG A 11 -15.53 -5.19 -11.97
CA ARG A 11 -14.86 -5.48 -10.69
C ARG A 11 -13.78 -6.55 -10.78
N CYS A 12 -12.97 -6.55 -11.83
CA CYS A 12 -11.74 -7.34 -11.78
C CYS A 12 -10.91 -6.84 -10.59
N PRO A 13 -10.58 -7.70 -9.61
CA PRO A 13 -9.78 -7.27 -8.48
C PRO A 13 -8.39 -6.88 -8.99
N VAL A 14 -7.92 -5.71 -8.57
CA VAL A 14 -6.56 -5.27 -8.87
C VAL A 14 -5.64 -5.89 -7.84
N ASN A 15 -4.54 -6.50 -8.28
CA ASN A 15 -3.55 -7.04 -7.36
C ASN A 15 -2.90 -5.91 -6.57
N LEU A 16 -2.79 -6.09 -5.25
CA LEU A 16 -2.12 -5.14 -4.38
C LEU A 16 -0.70 -4.87 -4.87
N SER A 17 0.02 -5.91 -5.32
CA SER A 17 1.38 -5.84 -5.87
C SER A 17 1.51 -4.85 -7.05
N SER A 18 0.46 -4.65 -7.83
CA SER A 18 0.38 -3.70 -8.96
C SER A 18 0.34 -2.23 -8.51
N ILE A 19 -0.10 -1.96 -7.28
CA ILE A 19 -0.15 -0.61 -6.72
C ILE A 19 1.25 -0.24 -6.22
N THR A 20 1.99 0.50 -7.04
CA THR A 20 3.37 0.93 -6.71
C THR A 20 3.44 2.27 -6.00
N ASN A 21 2.29 2.93 -5.78
CA ASN A 21 2.24 4.21 -5.07
C ASN A 21 2.37 3.98 -3.56
N TRP A 22 3.16 4.82 -2.91
CA TRP A 22 3.40 4.77 -1.47
C TRP A 22 3.09 6.13 -0.86
N THR A 23 2.64 6.12 0.38
CA THR A 23 2.49 7.35 1.16
C THR A 23 3.85 7.97 1.47
N HIS A 24 3.82 9.21 1.96
CA HIS A 24 4.99 9.79 2.60
C HIS A 24 5.41 8.94 3.82
N CYS A 25 6.68 9.07 4.19
CA CYS A 25 7.22 8.42 5.38
C CYS A 25 6.62 9.03 6.63
N VAL A 26 6.08 8.16 7.48
CA VAL A 26 5.50 8.51 8.77
C VAL A 26 6.30 7.85 9.89
N TYR A 27 6.40 8.54 11.02
CA TYR A 27 7.02 7.99 12.22
C TYR A 27 6.20 6.81 12.74
N LYS A 28 6.87 5.68 13.03
CA LYS A 28 6.23 4.54 13.71
C LYS A 28 5.77 4.93 15.11
N ASP A 29 6.61 5.68 15.81
CA ASP A 29 6.28 6.27 17.11
C ASP A 29 6.54 7.78 17.08
N PRO A 30 5.50 8.62 17.13
CA PRO A 30 5.66 10.07 17.09
C PRO A 30 6.34 10.64 18.34
N ASN A 31 6.44 9.89 19.46
CA ASN A 31 7.10 10.37 20.68
C ASN A 31 8.61 10.15 20.65
N ILE A 32 9.06 9.13 19.92
CA ILE A 32 10.47 8.74 19.80
C ILE A 32 11.08 9.26 18.47
N LEU A 33 10.23 9.75 17.56
CA LEU A 33 10.61 10.34 16.27
C LEU A 33 11.48 9.36 15.47
N GLU A 34 12.62 9.81 14.96
CA GLU A 34 13.54 9.00 14.15
C GLU A 34 14.03 7.74 14.87
N ALA A 35 14.23 7.79 16.19
CA ALA A 35 14.68 6.64 16.95
C ALA A 35 13.61 5.54 17.08
N GLY A 36 12.33 5.87 16.84
CA GLY A 36 11.24 4.89 16.70
C GLY A 36 11.19 4.23 15.32
N GLY A 37 11.95 4.77 14.36
CA GLY A 37 11.94 4.36 12.95
C GLY A 37 10.75 4.90 12.18
N CYS A 38 10.87 4.87 10.85
CA CYS A 38 9.83 5.33 9.94
C CYS A 38 9.34 4.23 9.02
N TYR A 39 8.09 4.37 8.59
CA TYR A 39 7.47 3.46 7.63
C TYR A 39 6.61 4.23 6.65
N LYS A 40 6.36 3.61 5.51
CA LYS A 40 5.38 4.05 4.51
C LYS A 40 4.44 2.91 4.20
N MET A 41 3.21 3.26 3.85
CA MET A 41 2.17 2.31 3.48
C MET A 41 1.81 2.47 2.00
N ARG A 42 1.27 1.43 1.37
CA ARG A 42 0.75 1.56 0.00
C ARG A 42 -0.41 2.54 -0.04
N ASP A 43 -0.33 3.49 -0.96
CA ASP A 43 -1.39 4.45 -1.21
C ASP A 43 -2.45 3.79 -2.09
N LEU A 44 -3.55 3.35 -1.45
CA LEU A 44 -4.64 2.68 -2.14
C LEU A 44 -5.58 3.73 -2.73
N PRO A 45 -6.03 3.55 -3.99
CA PRO A 45 -6.97 4.47 -4.59
C PRO A 45 -8.31 4.45 -3.83
N THR A 46 -8.95 5.61 -3.68
CA THR A 46 -10.24 5.78 -2.99
C THR A 46 -11.44 5.32 -3.84
N THR A 47 -11.19 4.88 -5.07
CA THR A 47 -12.20 4.26 -5.93
C THR A 47 -12.70 2.97 -5.28
N SER A 48 -14.02 2.72 -5.31
CA SER A 48 -14.63 1.49 -4.81
C SER A 48 -14.32 0.29 -5.72
N GLN A 49 -13.06 -0.14 -5.72
CA GLN A 49 -12.54 -1.27 -6.47
C GLN A 49 -12.17 -2.42 -5.52
N LEU A 50 -12.29 -3.66 -6.01
CA LEU A 50 -11.81 -4.83 -5.28
C LEU A 50 -10.27 -4.87 -5.38
N ILE A 51 -9.59 -5.11 -4.26
CA ILE A 51 -8.14 -5.27 -4.20
C ILE A 51 -7.83 -6.70 -3.74
N HIS A 52 -7.04 -7.42 -4.52
CA HIS A 52 -6.58 -8.75 -4.15
C HIS A 52 -5.23 -8.64 -3.43
N ILE A 53 -5.17 -9.16 -2.20
CA ILE A 53 -3.93 -9.18 -1.39
C ILE A 53 -3.07 -10.34 -1.87
N ASP A 54 -2.23 -10.06 -2.87
CA ASP A 54 -1.28 -10.99 -3.48
C ASP A 54 0.12 -10.92 -2.83
N THR A 55 0.35 -9.94 -1.95
CA THR A 55 1.65 -9.69 -1.34
C THR A 55 1.53 -9.21 0.11
N ASP A 56 2.48 -9.63 0.95
CA ASP A 56 2.63 -9.18 2.34
C ASP A 56 3.34 -7.82 2.46
N ASP A 57 3.85 -7.29 1.35
CA ASP A 57 4.58 -6.02 1.27
C ASP A 57 3.61 -4.82 1.28
N ILE A 58 2.87 -4.69 2.37
CA ILE A 58 1.83 -3.65 2.59
C ILE A 58 2.47 -2.39 3.19
N VAL A 59 3.48 -2.59 4.03
CA VAL A 59 4.28 -1.55 4.69
C VAL A 59 5.75 -1.77 4.39
N ARG A 60 6.49 -0.67 4.23
CA ARG A 60 7.94 -0.70 4.04
C ARG A 60 8.60 0.28 4.98
N ASP A 61 9.76 -0.09 5.50
CA ASP A 61 10.66 0.85 6.13
C ASP A 61 11.10 1.91 5.12
N CYS A 62 11.31 3.12 5.61
CA CYS A 62 11.85 4.19 4.83
C CYS A 62 12.66 5.15 5.68
N ASP A 63 13.45 5.99 5.01
CA ASP A 63 14.22 7.03 5.65
C ASP A 63 13.27 8.04 6.29
N CYS A 64 13.50 8.35 7.56
CA CYS A 64 12.71 9.35 8.24
C CYS A 64 12.97 10.70 7.58
N PRO A 65 11.93 11.54 7.43
CA PRO A 65 12.16 12.91 7.00
C PRO A 65 13.03 13.61 8.05
N ASP A 66 14.31 13.80 7.74
CA ASP A 66 15.25 14.61 8.51
C ASP A 66 14.55 15.95 8.74
N HIS A 67 14.27 16.24 10.01
CA HIS A 67 13.44 17.36 10.41
C HIS A 67 13.92 18.65 9.72
N VAL A 68 13.14 19.18 8.77
CA VAL A 68 13.25 20.60 8.40
C VAL A 68 12.86 21.39 9.65
N LEU A 69 13.88 21.99 10.26
CA LEU A 69 13.80 23.02 11.30
C LEU A 69 12.68 24.04 11.07
#